data_AF-A0A4R6F1T0-F1
#
_entry.id   AF-A0A4R6F1T0-F1
#
_cell.length_a   1.000
_cell.length_b   1.000
_cell.length_c   1.000
_cell.angle_alpha   90.00
_cell.angle_beta   90.00
_cell.angle_gamma   90.00
#
_symmetry.space_group_name_H-M   'P 1'
#
loop_
_entity.id
_entity.type
_entity.pdbx_description
1 polymer ?
#
loop_
_entity_poly.entity_id
_entity_poly.type
_entity_poly.pdbx_seq_one_letter_code
_entity_poly.pdbx_strand_id
1 'polypeptide(L)'
;MKDALLATVIDEYSTVEAFASVLALEEKALTAIEPLETLPPIVEKKTELIGKLATLEKVRDTQLAELGFPSGWKGMELAAGSDTRIAAQWSLLQKAAERAQRSNTLNGSLIRTRMEYNQRALTALNVAVTTEKVGFYGPDGRIPAYSSL
;
A
#
# COMPACT_ATOMS: atom_id res chain seq x y z
N MET A 1 16.44 6.43 -30.35
CA MET A 1 16.75 5.62 -29.15
C MET A 1 16.63 6.43 -27.86
N LYS A 2 17.31 7.58 -27.71
CA LYS A 2 17.10 8.47 -26.56
C LYS A 2 15.64 8.95 -26.41
N ASP A 3 14.96 9.25 -27.52
CA ASP A 3 13.55 9.64 -27.46
C ASP A 3 12.62 8.46 -27.06
N ALA A 4 13.01 7.21 -27.33
CA ALA A 4 12.27 6.04 -26.89
C ALA A 4 12.43 5.81 -25.38
N LEU A 5 13.64 5.99 -24.85
CA LEU A 5 13.89 6.00 -23.41
C LEU A 5 13.10 7.12 -22.72
N LEU A 6 13.12 8.33 -23.28
CA LEU A 6 12.35 9.45 -22.74
C LEU A 6 10.85 9.13 -22.70
N ALA A 7 10.28 8.55 -23.77
CA ALA A 7 8.88 8.13 -23.79
C ALA A 7 8.56 7.10 -22.70
N THR A 8 9.42 6.09 -22.51
CA THR A 8 9.25 5.09 -21.44
C THR A 8 9.26 5.75 -20.06
N VAL A 9 10.17 6.68 -19.79
CA VAL A 9 10.25 7.37 -18.48
C VAL A 9 9.05 8.30 -18.27
N ILE A 10 8.47 8.87 -19.33
CA ILE A 10 7.20 9.63 -19.26
C ILE A 10 6.03 8.69 -18.89
N ASP A 11 5.98 7.50 -19.48
CA ASP A 11 4.97 6.49 -19.18
C ASP A 11 5.11 5.92 -17.76
N GLU A 12 6.34 5.68 -17.30
CA GLU A 12 6.65 5.30 -15.91
C GLU A 12 6.14 6.39 -14.95
N TYR A 13 6.49 7.65 -15.20
CA TYR A 13 6.02 8.78 -14.39
C TYR A 13 4.50 8.85 -14.30
N SER A 14 3.81 8.78 -15.45
CA SER A 14 2.35 8.81 -15.51
C SER A 14 1.72 7.63 -14.76
N THR A 15 2.34 6.46 -14.81
CA THR A 15 1.88 5.26 -14.11
C THR A 15 2.12 5.37 -12.59
N VAL A 16 3.24 5.95 -12.15
CA VAL A 16 3.50 6.23 -10.73
C VAL A 16 2.54 7.29 -10.18
N GLU A 17 2.21 8.33 -10.94
CA GLU A 17 1.22 9.34 -10.55
C GLU A 17 -0.18 8.73 -10.40
N ALA A 18 -0.58 7.85 -11.31
CA ALA A 18 -1.81 7.08 -11.19
C ALA A 18 -1.80 6.19 -9.94
N PHE A 19 -0.68 5.52 -9.66
CA PHE A 19 -0.52 4.70 -8.47
C PHE A 19 -0.60 5.52 -7.18
N ALA A 20 0.04 6.69 -7.13
CA ALA A 20 -0.06 7.62 -6.00
C ALA A 20 -1.49 8.10 -5.78
N SER A 21 -2.26 8.30 -6.85
CA SER A 21 -3.67 8.67 -6.76
C SER A 21 -4.52 7.53 -6.17
N VAL A 22 -4.23 6.28 -6.54
CA VAL A 22 -4.89 5.10 -5.96
C VAL A 22 -4.54 4.93 -4.47
N LEU A 23 -3.29 5.20 -4.07
CA LEU A 23 -2.90 5.17 -2.65
C LEU A 23 -3.64 6.25 -1.84
N ALA A 24 -3.86 7.43 -2.40
CA ALA A 24 -4.64 8.47 -1.73
C ALA A 24 -6.14 8.10 -1.60
N LEU A 25 -6.69 7.37 -2.58
CA LEU A 25 -8.04 6.80 -2.47
C LEU A 25 -8.10 5.71 -1.41
N GLU A 26 -7.07 4.86 -1.33
CA GLU A 26 -6.94 3.83 -0.29
C GLU A 26 -6.88 4.45 1.11
N GLU A 27 -6.13 5.54 1.29
CA GLU A 27 -6.08 6.27 2.57
C GLU A 27 -7.47 6.76 3.01
N LYS A 28 -8.25 7.31 2.07
CA LYS A 28 -9.63 7.76 2.31
C LYS A 28 -10.55 6.58 2.65
N ALA A 29 -10.46 5.48 1.92
CA ALA A 29 -11.21 4.27 2.22
C ALA A 29 -10.87 3.72 3.62
N LEU A 30 -9.57 3.72 3.97
CA LEU A 30 -9.07 3.29 5.27
C LEU A 30 -9.40 4.26 6.41
N THR A 31 -9.91 5.45 6.15
CA THR A 31 -10.39 6.38 7.20
C THR A 31 -11.91 6.44 7.26
N ALA A 32 -12.61 5.90 6.27
CA ALA A 32 -14.06 5.79 6.25
C ALA A 32 -14.61 4.79 7.31
N ILE A 33 -15.90 4.93 7.62
CA ILE A 33 -16.61 4.07 8.58
C ILE A 33 -16.77 2.65 8.02
N GLU A 34 -17.02 2.52 6.70
CA GLU A 34 -17.23 1.24 6.01
C GLU A 34 -16.24 1.07 4.84
N PRO A 35 -15.00 0.60 5.09
CA PRO A 35 -13.99 0.45 4.05
C PRO A 35 -14.25 -0.71 3.09
N LEU A 36 -14.99 -1.74 3.54
CA LEU A 36 -14.98 -3.07 2.94
C LEU A 36 -15.40 -3.10 1.47
N GLU A 37 -16.42 -2.32 1.09
CA GLU A 37 -16.92 -2.29 -0.29
C GLU A 37 -15.98 -1.54 -1.25
N THR A 38 -15.16 -0.63 -0.71
CA THR A 38 -14.33 0.27 -1.52
C THR A 38 -12.89 -0.23 -1.71
N LEU A 39 -12.42 -1.14 -0.85
CA LEU A 39 -11.04 -1.65 -0.89
C LEU A 39 -10.76 -2.67 -2.01
N PRO A 40 -11.63 -3.64 -2.35
CA PRO A 40 -11.38 -4.60 -3.42
C PRO A 40 -11.01 -3.96 -4.77
N PRO A 41 -11.77 -2.99 -5.32
CA PRO A 41 -11.39 -2.37 -6.60
C PRO A 41 -10.09 -1.56 -6.52
N ILE A 42 -9.76 -1.01 -5.35
CA ILE A 42 -8.48 -0.31 -5.11
C ILE A 42 -7.30 -1.28 -5.19
N VAL A 43 -7.43 -2.47 -4.58
CA VAL A 43 -6.39 -3.51 -4.61
C VAL A 43 -6.16 -4.04 -6.02
N GLU A 44 -7.23 -4.27 -6.78
CA GLU A 44 -7.14 -4.66 -8.19
C GLU A 44 -6.38 -3.62 -9.01
N LYS A 45 -6.73 -2.33 -8.86
CA LYS A 45 -6.06 -1.25 -9.57
C LYS A 45 -4.59 -1.11 -9.19
N LYS A 46 -4.24 -1.28 -7.90
CA LYS A 46 -2.83 -1.31 -7.45
C LYS A 46 -2.05 -2.42 -8.14
N THR A 47 -2.63 -3.62 -8.21
CA THR A 47 -1.99 -4.79 -8.82
C THR A 47 -1.74 -4.59 -10.32
N GLU A 48 -2.74 -4.04 -11.04
CA GLU A 48 -2.61 -3.68 -12.46
C GLU A 48 -1.47 -2.68 -12.69
N LEU A 49 -1.41 -1.60 -11.89
CA LEU A 49 -0.39 -0.56 -12.03
C LEU A 49 1.01 -1.07 -11.68
N ILE A 50 1.15 -1.94 -10.67
CA ILE A 50 2.43 -2.60 -10.35
C ILE A 50 2.88 -3.48 -11.52
N GLY A 51 1.98 -4.24 -12.14
CA GLY A 51 2.29 -5.04 -13.32
C GLY A 51 2.74 -4.20 -14.52
N LYS A 52 2.09 -3.04 -14.72
CA LYS A 52 2.48 -2.08 -15.75
C LYS A 52 3.88 -1.49 -15.48
N LEU A 53 4.16 -1.08 -14.25
CA LEU A 53 5.49 -0.58 -13.86
C LEU A 53 6.59 -1.63 -14.08
N ALA A 54 6.35 -2.88 -13.69
CA ALA A 54 7.31 -3.96 -13.90
C ALA A 54 7.59 -4.23 -15.40
N THR A 55 6.60 -4.01 -16.26
CA THR A 55 6.79 -4.11 -17.71
C THR A 55 7.61 -2.94 -18.24
N LEU A 56 7.29 -1.72 -17.82
CA LEU A 56 8.01 -0.52 -18.24
C LEU A 56 9.48 -0.54 -17.77
N GLU A 57 9.75 -1.04 -16.57
CA GLU A 57 11.10 -1.21 -16.06
C GLU A 57 11.95 -2.13 -16.94
N LYS A 58 11.39 -3.25 -17.41
CA LYS A 58 12.08 -4.15 -18.35
C LYS A 58 12.36 -3.46 -19.68
N VAL A 59 11.42 -2.65 -20.18
CA VAL A 59 11.58 -1.88 -21.42
C VAL A 59 12.68 -0.84 -21.25
N ARG A 60 12.67 -0.09 -20.14
CA ARG A 60 13.70 0.88 -19.79
C ARG A 60 15.08 0.23 -19.73
N ASP A 61 15.21 -0.89 -19.02
CA ASP A 61 16.49 -1.59 -18.89
C ASP A 61 17.01 -2.11 -20.24
N THR A 62 16.11 -2.57 -21.13
CA THR A 62 16.46 -2.94 -22.51
C THR A 62 16.98 -1.73 -23.29
N GLN A 63 16.28 -0.60 -23.22
CA GLN A 63 16.66 0.64 -23.90
C GLN A 63 17.99 1.22 -23.36
N LEU A 64 18.24 1.09 -22.06
CA LEU A 64 19.53 1.47 -21.45
C LEU A 64 20.66 0.60 -21.98
N ALA A 65 20.47 -0.71 -22.06
CA ALA A 65 21.46 -1.62 -22.61
C ALA A 65 21.78 -1.31 -24.08
N GLU A 66 20.77 -0.99 -24.89
CA GLU A 66 20.95 -0.58 -26.29
C GLU A 66 21.72 0.74 -26.43
N LEU A 67 21.62 1.63 -25.44
CA LEU A 67 22.40 2.87 -25.35
C LEU A 67 23.81 2.67 -24.76
N GLY A 68 24.16 1.43 -24.39
CA GLY A 68 25.45 1.09 -23.77
C GLY A 68 25.54 1.41 -22.28
N PHE A 69 24.42 1.66 -21.63
CA PHE A 69 24.35 1.92 -20.19
C PHE A 69 23.99 0.65 -19.40
N PRO A 70 24.43 0.53 -18.13
CA PRO A 70 23.98 -0.55 -17.25
C PRO A 70 22.48 -0.43 -16.97
N SER A 71 21.82 -1.51 -16.55
CA SER A 71 20.41 -1.48 -16.14
C SER A 71 20.21 -0.75 -14.81
N GLY A 72 18.96 -0.38 -14.52
CA GLY A 72 18.56 0.22 -13.26
C GLY A 72 19.10 1.64 -13.03
N TRP A 73 19.25 1.99 -11.75
CA TRP A 73 19.53 3.35 -11.29
C TRP A 73 20.78 3.98 -11.95
N LYS A 74 21.89 3.24 -11.95
CA LYS A 74 23.17 3.74 -12.49
C LYS A 74 23.06 4.04 -13.99
N GLY A 75 22.29 3.25 -14.73
CA GLY A 75 22.01 3.51 -16.14
C GLY A 75 21.23 4.79 -16.36
N MET A 76 20.19 4.99 -15.56
CA MET A 76 19.37 6.20 -15.62
C MET A 76 20.16 7.46 -15.25
N GLU A 77 21.08 7.42 -14.29
CA GLU A 77 21.95 8.56 -13.99
C GLU A 77 22.86 8.92 -15.16
N LEU A 78 23.46 7.93 -15.81
CA LEU A 78 24.30 8.15 -17.00
C LEU A 78 23.47 8.68 -18.18
N ALA A 79 22.27 8.12 -18.40
CA ALA A 79 21.35 8.59 -19.43
C ALA A 79 20.91 10.03 -19.17
N ALA A 80 20.55 10.37 -17.93
CA ALA A 80 20.20 11.72 -17.49
C ALA A 80 21.38 12.71 -17.65
N GLY A 81 22.61 12.29 -17.34
CA GLY A 81 23.80 13.10 -17.60
C GLY A 81 24.04 13.39 -19.08
N SER A 82 23.47 12.58 -19.98
CA SER A 82 23.65 12.69 -21.43
C SER A 82 22.52 13.43 -22.18
N ASP A 83 21.37 13.67 -21.56
CA ASP A 83 20.22 14.38 -22.14
C ASP A 83 19.40 15.07 -21.04
N THR A 84 19.28 16.40 -21.12
CA THR A 84 18.59 17.22 -20.12
C THR A 84 17.09 16.94 -20.03
N ARG A 85 16.46 16.46 -21.11
CA ARG A 85 15.04 16.07 -21.11
C ARG A 85 14.83 14.81 -20.29
N ILE A 86 15.72 13.83 -20.45
CA ILE A 86 15.72 12.60 -19.65
C ILE A 86 16.00 12.93 -18.18
N ALA A 87 16.95 13.82 -17.90
CA ALA A 87 17.23 14.26 -16.53
C ALA A 87 16.01 14.90 -15.85
N ALA A 88 15.31 15.80 -16.55
CA ALA A 88 14.11 16.44 -16.04
C ALA A 88 13.02 15.42 -15.71
N GLN A 89 12.74 14.50 -16.65
CA GLN A 89 11.71 13.50 -16.47
C GLN A 89 12.06 12.48 -15.39
N TRP A 90 13.33 12.06 -15.32
CA TRP A 90 13.84 11.16 -14.29
C TRP A 90 13.71 11.76 -12.89
N SER A 91 13.97 13.07 -12.74
CA SER A 91 13.75 13.77 -11.47
C SER A 91 12.27 13.81 -11.07
N LEU A 92 11.35 14.01 -12.02
CA LEU A 92 9.91 13.97 -11.76
C LEU A 92 9.47 12.57 -11.31
N LEU A 93 9.95 11.51 -11.97
CA LEU A 93 9.68 10.12 -11.60
C LEU A 93 10.17 9.81 -10.18
N GLN A 94 11.39 10.21 -9.81
CA GLN A 94 11.90 10.02 -8.45
C GLN A 94 11.01 10.69 -7.39
N LYS A 95 10.64 11.96 -7.60
CA LYS A 95 9.75 12.70 -6.68
C LYS A 95 8.38 12.04 -6.55
N ALA A 96 7.83 11.55 -7.65
CA ALA A 96 6.56 10.83 -7.65
C ALA A 96 6.66 9.51 -6.89
N ALA A 97 7.74 8.74 -7.10
CA ALA A 97 7.99 7.48 -6.42
C ALA A 97 8.17 7.67 -4.91
N GLU A 98 8.93 8.69 -4.48
CA GLU A 98 9.07 9.04 -3.05
C GLU A 98 7.71 9.36 -2.41
N ARG A 99 6.85 10.12 -3.10
CA ARG A 99 5.51 10.45 -2.61
C ARG A 99 4.64 9.20 -2.51
N ALA A 100 4.66 8.33 -3.51
CA ALA A 100 3.95 7.06 -3.47
C ALA A 100 4.44 6.17 -2.31
N GLN A 101 5.75 6.09 -2.09
CA GLN A 101 6.33 5.33 -0.98
C GLN A 101 5.84 5.85 0.38
N ARG A 102 5.85 7.17 0.60
CA ARG A 102 5.34 7.78 1.83
C ARG A 102 3.87 7.45 2.07
N SER A 103 3.02 7.57 1.06
CA SER A 103 1.59 7.25 1.17
C SER A 103 1.37 5.75 1.42
N ASN A 104 2.13 4.87 0.77
CA ASN A 104 2.06 3.42 1.02
C ASN A 104 2.46 3.05 2.46
N THR A 105 3.48 3.70 3.02
CA THR A 105 3.87 3.52 4.43
C THR A 105 2.76 3.96 5.39
N LEU A 106 2.11 5.10 5.10
CA LEU A 106 0.99 5.61 5.89
C LEU A 106 -0.20 4.64 5.85
N ASN A 107 -0.60 4.19 4.67
CA ASN A 107 -1.68 3.23 4.49
C ASN A 107 -1.40 1.92 5.24
N GLY A 108 -0.15 1.42 5.18
CA GLY A 108 0.27 0.26 5.95
C GLY A 108 0.16 0.45 7.47
N SER A 109 0.40 1.67 7.98
CA SER A 109 0.19 1.98 9.39
C SER A 109 -1.29 1.99 9.77
N LEU A 110 -2.16 2.61 8.95
CA LEU A 110 -3.60 2.64 9.17
C LEU A 110 -4.19 1.23 9.22
N ILE A 111 -3.78 0.36 8.30
CA ILE A 111 -4.19 -1.06 8.26
C ILE A 111 -3.81 -1.75 9.57
N ARG A 112 -2.56 -1.60 10.04
CA ARG A 112 -2.11 -2.19 11.32
C ARG A 112 -2.94 -1.70 12.50
N THR A 113 -3.14 -0.39 12.63
CA THR A 113 -3.93 0.18 13.73
C THR A 113 -5.37 -0.35 13.75
N ARG A 114 -6.01 -0.48 12.58
CA ARG A 114 -7.35 -1.07 12.48
C ARG A 114 -7.37 -2.54 12.89
N MET A 115 -6.39 -3.32 12.44
CA MET A 115 -6.29 -4.74 12.82
C MET A 115 -6.07 -4.92 14.32
N GLU A 116 -5.22 -4.11 14.95
CA GLU A 116 -5.02 -4.11 16.40
C GLU A 116 -6.31 -3.76 17.16
N TYR A 117 -7.05 -2.74 16.72
CA TYR A 117 -8.34 -2.38 17.31
C TYR A 117 -9.37 -3.51 17.19
N ASN A 118 -9.51 -4.08 15.99
CA ASN A 118 -10.42 -5.20 15.74
C ASN A 118 -10.08 -6.41 16.60
N GLN A 119 -8.79 -6.75 16.73
CA GLN A 119 -8.33 -7.85 17.58
C GLN A 119 -8.67 -7.60 19.06
N ARG A 120 -8.45 -6.38 19.56
CA ARG A 120 -8.81 -6.00 20.94
C ARG A 120 -10.32 -6.06 21.18
N ALA A 121 -11.12 -5.58 20.23
CA ALA A 121 -12.58 -5.63 20.31
C ALA A 121 -13.08 -7.09 20.34
N LEU A 122 -12.55 -7.96 19.48
CA LEU A 122 -12.86 -9.39 19.50
C LEU A 122 -12.45 -10.06 20.81
N THR A 123 -11.26 -9.72 21.34
CA THR A 123 -10.84 -10.22 22.66
C THR A 123 -11.79 -9.75 23.77
N ALA A 124 -12.20 -8.48 23.78
CA ALA A 124 -13.14 -7.95 24.77
C ALA A 124 -14.53 -8.62 24.68
N LEU A 125 -15.06 -8.82 23.46
CA LEU A 125 -16.31 -9.55 23.25
C LEU A 125 -16.19 -11.01 23.70
N ASN A 126 -15.09 -11.69 23.37
CA ASN A 126 -14.86 -13.06 23.82
C ASN A 126 -14.75 -13.16 25.34
N VAL A 127 -14.09 -12.20 26.01
CA VAL A 127 -14.03 -12.13 27.48
C VAL A 127 -15.42 -11.88 28.06
N ALA A 128 -16.23 -11.00 27.48
CA ALA A 128 -17.60 -10.79 27.94
C ALA A 128 -18.44 -12.08 27.84
N VAL A 129 -18.36 -12.79 26.72
CA VAL A 129 -19.07 -14.06 26.50
C VAL A 129 -18.58 -15.18 27.45
N THR A 130 -17.29 -15.23 27.78
CA THR A 130 -16.79 -16.22 28.75
C THR A 130 -17.13 -15.85 30.19
N THR A 131 -17.19 -14.56 30.54
CA THR A 131 -17.57 -14.10 31.87
C THR A 131 -19.07 -14.32 32.15
N GLU A 132 -19.93 -14.12 31.14
CA GLU A 132 -21.36 -14.48 31.21
C GLU A 132 -21.60 -15.98 31.39
N LYS A 133 -20.71 -16.83 30.85
CA LYS A 133 -20.77 -18.29 31.04
C LYS A 133 -20.19 -18.77 32.38
N VAL A 134 -19.39 -17.96 33.08
CA VAL A 134 -18.63 -18.38 34.28
C VAL A 134 -19.26 -17.96 35.61
N GLY A 135 -20.30 -17.12 35.64
CA GLY A 135 -20.98 -16.91 36.91
C GLY A 135 -22.19 -16.03 36.85
N PHE A 136 -23.36 -16.65 36.99
CA PHE A 136 -24.43 -16.15 37.88
C PHE A 136 -25.52 -17.21 38.11
N TYR A 137 -25.61 -18.24 37.27
CA TYR A 137 -26.54 -19.35 37.45
C TYR A 137 -25.89 -20.69 37.11
N GLY A 138 -25.83 -21.60 38.09
CA GLY A 138 -25.63 -23.02 37.80
C GLY A 138 -26.84 -23.60 37.05
N PRO A 139 -26.75 -24.81 36.48
CA PRO A 139 -27.88 -25.48 35.80
C PRO A 139 -29.18 -25.53 36.64
N ASP A 140 -29.08 -25.45 37.98
CA ASP A 140 -30.20 -25.43 38.92
C ASP A 140 -30.63 -24.02 39.37
N GLY A 141 -30.13 -22.95 38.75
CA GLY A 141 -30.60 -21.57 39.00
C GLY A 141 -30.29 -21.00 40.40
N ARG A 142 -29.43 -21.64 41.19
CA ARG A 142 -29.12 -21.22 42.56
C ARG A 142 -27.91 -20.31 42.63
N ILE A 143 -28.08 -19.15 43.27
CA ILE A 143 -26.98 -18.27 43.68
C ILE A 143 -26.36 -18.92 44.93
N PRO A 144 -25.03 -19.13 45.00
CA PRO A 144 -24.40 -19.65 46.21
C PRO A 144 -24.61 -18.62 47.32
N ALA A 145 -25.46 -18.95 48.29
CA ALA A 145 -25.57 -18.19 49.51
C ALA A 145 -24.20 -18.27 50.21
N TYR A 146 -23.51 -17.13 50.30
CA TYR A 146 -22.38 -16.97 51.19
C TYR A 146 -22.88 -17.14 52.63
N SER A 147 -22.82 -18.37 53.16
CA SER A 147 -23.00 -18.64 54.58
C SER A 147 -21.70 -18.25 55.28
N SER A 148 -21.73 -17.10 55.94
CA SER A 148 -20.76 -16.74 56.96
C SER A 148 -21.18 -17.42 58.27
N LEU A 149 -20.30 -18.28 58.79
CA LEU A 149 -19.93 -18.51 60.20
C LEU A 149 -19.13 -19.81 60.32
#